data_AF-A0A7X7FSX9-F1
#
_entry.id   AF-A0A7X7FSX9-F1
#
_cell.length_a   1.000
_cell.length_b   1.000
_cell.length_c   1.000
_cell.angle_alpha   90.00
_cell.angle_beta   90.00
_cell.angle_gamma   90.00
#
_symmetry.space_group_name_H-M   'P 1'
#
loop_
_entity.id
_entity.type
_entity.pdbx_description
1 polymer ?
#
loop_
_entity_poly.entity_id
_entity_poly.type
_entity_poly.pdbx_seq_one_letter_code
_entity_poly.pdbx_strand_id
1 'polypeptide(L)'
;CSGEVTANLFTGNTAYSSGGAVYLVNGATSTVSNNVMTGCVVQSGCGGAVASTRTNPVIVNNTIVGNTASCGGGVAFLESGGGTLSNNIIAFCSSGVHGGTGTQPVLRTNAFYQNSGGDFAGVSQGPGNVFADPAFTDMAAGDYHLLEGSPCIDAATNTDAPAVDFDGTPRPLDGDGSGEATADIGAFEAPAAVVMYDMNMGEAKSAFPDGTVVGFKNVVVSACFTELGFIYVQRQDRSAGIRVATAAALSEGQRVYVAGTLQTVPGQDERSVLSSEILPMTPETPSNVVLAPVQLAQEYLGGAAFGLQQGVIGCTGLNNIGLLVTVFGKVTFVDPGGQFFTVWDGSRVKDPDGYDGVRAWAPGLTPPAVDEFITVTGISSSIRVGETLLPLVRVREAGDIQRL
;
A
#
# COMPACT_ATOMS: atom_id res chain seq x y z
N CYS A 1 -6.96 -27.33 35.62
CA CYS A 1 -6.33 -27.70 34.34
C CYS A 1 -6.53 -26.57 33.36
N SER A 2 -5.53 -25.77 33.03
CA SER A 2 -5.67 -24.81 31.93
C SER A 2 -5.75 -25.56 30.60
N GLY A 3 -6.71 -25.21 29.75
CA GLY A 3 -6.85 -25.74 28.40
C GLY A 3 -6.70 -24.62 27.39
N GLU A 4 -6.03 -24.89 26.27
CA GLU A 4 -5.88 -23.96 25.15
C GLU A 4 -6.53 -24.58 23.92
N VAL A 5 -7.45 -23.84 23.30
CA VAL A 5 -8.03 -24.14 22.00
C VAL A 5 -7.64 -23.00 21.09
N THR A 6 -6.56 -23.18 20.33
CA THR A 6 -5.99 -22.12 19.49
C THR A 6 -5.74 -22.56 18.06
N ALA A 7 -5.96 -21.65 17.10
CA ALA A 7 -5.69 -21.88 15.68
C ALA A 7 -6.43 -23.10 15.08
N ASN A 8 -7.71 -23.27 15.40
CA ASN A 8 -8.54 -24.36 14.85
C ASN A 8 -9.68 -23.82 13.97
N LEU A 9 -10.02 -24.60 12.94
CA LEU A 9 -11.22 -24.42 12.14
C LEU A 9 -12.30 -25.41 12.62
N PHE A 10 -13.41 -24.89 13.13
CA PHE A 10 -14.61 -25.68 13.46
C PHE A 10 -15.71 -25.30 12.47
N THR A 11 -16.18 -26.26 11.67
CA THR A 11 -17.18 -25.97 10.63
C THR A 11 -18.29 -27.02 10.59
N GLY A 12 -19.55 -26.58 10.58
CA GLY A 12 -20.71 -27.45 10.39
C GLY A 12 -20.97 -28.46 11.50
N ASN A 13 -20.38 -28.28 12.69
CA ASN A 13 -20.56 -29.20 13.81
C ASN A 13 -21.98 -29.10 14.39
N THR A 14 -22.55 -30.22 14.82
CA THR A 14 -23.88 -30.25 15.43
C THR A 14 -23.84 -30.85 16.83
N ALA A 15 -24.41 -30.15 17.80
CA ALA A 15 -24.57 -30.64 19.18
C ALA A 15 -26.04 -30.59 19.61
N TYR A 16 -26.41 -31.45 20.56
CA TYR A 16 -27.77 -31.47 21.10
C TYR A 16 -28.00 -30.35 22.13
N SER A 17 -27.07 -30.18 23.07
CA SER A 17 -27.28 -29.35 24.26
C SER A 17 -26.46 -28.06 24.32
N SER A 18 -25.15 -28.09 24.08
CA SER A 18 -24.29 -26.89 24.27
C SER A 18 -22.99 -26.99 23.48
N GLY A 19 -22.49 -25.83 23.03
CA GLY A 19 -21.15 -25.66 22.45
C GLY A 19 -20.98 -26.44 21.16
N GLY A 20 -21.55 -25.95 20.06
CA GLY A 20 -21.46 -26.63 18.76
C GLY A 20 -20.02 -26.81 18.28
N ALA A 21 -19.12 -25.89 18.59
CA ALA A 21 -17.68 -26.03 18.37
C ALA A 21 -16.93 -26.38 19.67
N VAL A 22 -17.09 -25.55 20.70
CA VAL A 22 -16.35 -25.68 21.96
C VAL A 22 -17.32 -25.61 23.13
N TYR A 23 -17.23 -26.59 24.04
CA TYR A 23 -17.94 -26.57 25.30
C TYR A 23 -16.99 -26.62 26.50
N LEU A 24 -16.98 -25.54 27.29
CA LEU A 24 -16.19 -25.40 28.52
C LEU A 24 -17.09 -25.64 29.72
N VAL A 25 -16.69 -26.53 30.64
CA VAL A 25 -17.54 -26.93 31.78
C VAL A 25 -16.71 -27.24 33.03
N ASN A 26 -17.24 -26.83 34.20
CA ASN A 26 -16.77 -27.24 35.54
C ASN A 26 -15.27 -27.02 35.82
N GLY A 27 -14.79 -25.80 35.54
CA GLY A 27 -13.59 -25.25 36.16
C GLY A 27 -12.29 -25.30 35.35
N ALA A 28 -11.43 -24.36 35.74
CA ALA A 28 -10.17 -23.87 35.16
C ALA A 28 -10.30 -22.84 34.02
N THR A 29 -9.39 -21.85 34.06
CA THR A 29 -9.24 -20.79 33.07
C THR A 29 -8.75 -21.42 31.77
N SER A 30 -9.58 -21.37 30.74
CA SER A 30 -9.25 -21.87 29.39
C SER A 30 -9.16 -20.69 28.43
N THR A 31 -8.24 -20.76 27.49
CA THR A 31 -8.11 -19.77 26.43
C THR A 31 -8.65 -20.36 25.14
N VAL A 32 -9.57 -19.64 24.51
CA VAL A 32 -10.10 -19.94 23.19
C VAL A 32 -9.68 -18.78 22.30
N SER A 33 -8.67 -18.99 21.46
CA SER A 33 -8.07 -17.91 20.67
C SER A 33 -7.79 -18.26 19.22
N ASN A 34 -7.81 -17.29 18.31
CA ASN A 34 -7.50 -17.51 16.90
C ASN A 34 -8.26 -18.68 16.26
N ASN A 35 -9.51 -18.95 16.66
CA ASN A 35 -10.29 -20.00 16.00
C ASN A 35 -11.25 -19.37 14.99
N VAL A 36 -11.52 -20.13 13.93
CA VAL A 36 -12.58 -19.84 12.97
C VAL A 36 -13.70 -20.84 13.21
N MET A 37 -14.87 -20.36 13.64
CA MET A 37 -16.01 -21.19 14.03
C MET A 37 -17.22 -20.85 13.18
N THR A 38 -17.60 -21.74 12.28
CA THR A 38 -18.59 -21.45 11.23
C THR A 38 -19.69 -22.49 11.13
N GLY A 39 -20.93 -22.03 10.93
CA GLY A 39 -22.06 -22.93 10.63
C GLY A 39 -22.33 -24.01 11.67
N CYS A 40 -21.88 -23.85 12.92
CA CYS A 40 -22.12 -24.82 13.98
C CYS A 40 -23.54 -24.66 14.54
N VAL A 41 -24.19 -25.78 14.88
CA VAL A 41 -25.61 -25.84 15.24
C VAL A 41 -25.81 -26.53 16.59
N VAL A 42 -26.57 -25.90 17.48
CA VAL A 42 -27.07 -26.49 18.72
C VAL A 42 -28.60 -26.59 18.65
N GLN A 43 -29.14 -27.81 18.78
CA GLN A 43 -30.57 -28.07 18.55
C GLN A 43 -31.49 -27.57 19.67
N SER A 44 -31.14 -27.83 20.93
CA SER A 44 -32.04 -27.63 22.08
C SER A 44 -31.43 -26.82 23.23
N GLY A 45 -30.32 -26.13 22.99
CA GLY A 45 -29.66 -25.30 23.99
C GLY A 45 -28.83 -24.18 23.38
N CYS A 46 -27.79 -23.75 24.11
CA CYS A 46 -27.12 -22.47 23.84
C CYS A 46 -25.65 -22.61 23.47
N GLY A 47 -25.07 -21.55 22.90
CA GLY A 47 -23.67 -21.51 22.49
C GLY A 47 -23.46 -22.25 21.17
N GLY A 48 -23.96 -21.67 20.08
CA GLY A 48 -23.87 -22.29 18.75
C GLY A 48 -22.42 -22.55 18.32
N ALA A 49 -21.50 -21.62 18.62
CA ALA A 49 -20.07 -21.88 18.55
C ALA A 49 -19.51 -22.27 19.92
N VAL A 50 -19.56 -21.35 20.90
CA VAL A 50 -18.94 -21.55 22.22
C VAL A 50 -19.98 -21.53 23.32
N ALA A 51 -19.95 -22.53 24.19
CA ALA A 51 -20.65 -22.52 25.48
C ALA A 51 -19.66 -22.61 26.64
N SER A 52 -19.90 -21.83 27.70
CA SER A 52 -19.09 -21.78 28.91
C SER A 52 -20.00 -21.92 30.13
N THR A 53 -19.94 -23.05 30.84
CA THR A 53 -20.76 -23.35 32.01
C THR A 53 -19.90 -23.44 33.27
N ARG A 54 -20.13 -22.55 34.25
CA ARG A 54 -19.37 -22.51 35.52
C ARG A 54 -17.85 -22.37 35.30
N THR A 55 -17.45 -21.61 34.29
CA THR A 55 -16.05 -21.36 33.88
C THR A 55 -15.80 -19.87 33.64
N ASN A 56 -14.53 -19.44 33.72
CA ASN A 56 -14.10 -18.06 33.43
C ASN A 56 -13.04 -18.07 32.32
N PRO A 57 -13.40 -18.32 31.06
CA PRO A 57 -12.44 -18.37 29.96
C PRO A 57 -11.98 -16.99 29.51
N VAL A 58 -10.86 -16.97 28.79
CA VAL A 58 -10.46 -15.87 27.91
C VAL A 58 -10.82 -16.30 26.49
N ILE A 59 -11.80 -15.64 25.89
CA ILE A 59 -12.22 -15.88 24.50
C ILE A 59 -11.78 -14.66 23.70
N VAL A 60 -10.72 -14.82 22.90
CA VAL A 60 -10.00 -13.69 22.29
C VAL A 60 -9.62 -13.92 20.83
N ASN A 61 -9.78 -12.92 19.95
CA ASN A 61 -9.33 -13.02 18.56
C ASN A 61 -9.91 -14.23 17.80
N ASN A 62 -11.20 -14.54 17.97
CA ASN A 62 -11.89 -15.58 17.18
C ASN A 62 -12.78 -14.94 16.11
N THR A 63 -12.99 -15.66 15.01
CA THR A 63 -13.99 -15.33 13.99
C THR A 63 -15.13 -16.33 14.07
N ILE A 64 -16.30 -15.87 14.55
CA ILE A 64 -17.47 -16.69 14.86
C ILE A 64 -18.62 -16.27 13.93
N VAL A 65 -18.90 -17.07 12.91
CA VAL A 65 -19.79 -16.68 11.81
C VAL A 65 -20.88 -17.72 11.52
N GLY A 66 -22.14 -17.28 11.41
CA GLY A 66 -23.21 -18.15 10.90
C GLY A 66 -23.61 -19.30 11.84
N ASN A 67 -23.33 -19.18 13.14
CA ASN A 67 -23.62 -20.23 14.11
C ASN A 67 -25.04 -20.12 14.68
N THR A 68 -25.67 -21.26 14.95
CA THR A 68 -27.10 -21.33 15.29
C THR A 68 -27.32 -22.06 16.62
N ALA A 69 -28.07 -21.43 17.52
CA ALA A 69 -28.54 -22.00 18.78
C ALA A 69 -29.85 -21.33 19.22
N SER A 70 -30.52 -21.87 20.24
CA SER A 70 -31.72 -21.25 20.82
C SER A 70 -31.39 -19.96 21.59
N CYS A 71 -30.19 -19.87 22.16
CA CYS A 71 -29.63 -18.64 22.71
C CYS A 71 -28.10 -18.63 22.57
N GLY A 72 -27.51 -17.44 22.40
CA GLY A 72 -26.07 -17.31 22.18
C GLY A 72 -25.59 -18.10 20.96
N GLY A 73 -26.19 -17.85 19.78
CA GLY A 73 -25.77 -18.46 18.51
C GLY A 73 -24.26 -18.37 18.30
N GLY A 74 -23.64 -17.24 18.62
CA GLY A 74 -22.19 -17.12 18.76
C GLY A 74 -21.68 -17.74 20.05
N VAL A 75 -21.84 -17.03 21.17
CA VAL A 75 -21.26 -17.41 22.46
C VAL A 75 -22.31 -17.40 23.57
N ALA A 76 -22.29 -18.40 24.46
CA ALA A 76 -23.13 -18.45 25.64
C ALA A 76 -22.32 -18.67 26.93
N PHE A 77 -22.50 -17.78 27.90
CA PHE A 77 -22.04 -17.93 29.28
C PHE A 77 -23.20 -18.42 30.15
N LEU A 78 -23.06 -19.57 30.79
CA LEU A 78 -24.11 -20.29 31.50
C LEU A 78 -23.71 -20.54 32.95
N GLU A 79 -24.72 -20.57 33.84
CA GLU A 79 -24.62 -20.96 35.25
C GLU A 79 -23.37 -20.44 35.99
N SER A 80 -23.36 -19.16 36.39
CA SER A 80 -22.23 -18.53 37.11
C SER A 80 -20.88 -18.51 36.36
N GLY A 81 -20.85 -18.82 35.06
CA GLY A 81 -19.68 -18.64 34.22
C GLY A 81 -19.48 -17.17 33.84
N GLY A 82 -18.34 -16.60 34.24
CA GLY A 82 -17.88 -15.28 33.80
C GLY A 82 -16.78 -15.42 32.75
N GLY A 83 -15.82 -14.50 32.74
CA GLY A 83 -14.67 -14.52 31.83
C GLY A 83 -14.53 -13.23 31.02
N THR A 84 -13.63 -13.26 30.04
CA THR A 84 -13.42 -12.16 29.10
C THR A 84 -13.78 -12.60 27.69
N LEU A 85 -14.47 -11.73 26.96
CA LEU A 85 -14.73 -11.86 25.54
C LEU A 85 -14.19 -10.59 24.87
N SER A 86 -13.07 -10.69 24.17
CA SER A 86 -12.39 -9.54 23.55
C SER A 86 -11.87 -9.80 22.16
N ASN A 87 -11.87 -8.79 21.29
CA ASN A 87 -11.27 -8.88 19.95
C ASN A 87 -11.90 -9.97 19.06
N ASN A 88 -13.13 -10.40 19.31
CA ASN A 88 -13.80 -11.42 18.48
C ASN A 88 -14.69 -10.77 17.44
N ILE A 89 -14.80 -11.38 16.26
CA ILE A 89 -15.89 -11.11 15.33
C ILE A 89 -17.01 -12.11 15.60
N ILE A 90 -18.23 -11.62 15.88
CA ILE A 90 -19.44 -12.43 16.04
C ILE A 90 -20.48 -11.91 15.06
N ALA A 91 -20.63 -12.59 13.94
CA ALA A 91 -21.46 -12.12 12.84
C ALA A 91 -22.40 -13.20 12.28
N PHE A 92 -23.54 -12.76 11.73
CA PHE A 92 -24.51 -13.61 11.04
C PHE A 92 -25.02 -14.82 11.85
N CYS A 93 -24.88 -14.81 13.18
CA CYS A 93 -25.34 -15.90 14.04
C CYS A 93 -26.84 -15.77 14.35
N SER A 94 -27.47 -16.85 14.80
CA SER A 94 -28.88 -16.80 15.21
C SER A 94 -29.13 -15.82 16.38
N SER A 95 -28.11 -15.56 17.20
CA SER A 95 -27.95 -14.43 18.13
C SER A 95 -26.46 -14.27 18.47
N GLY A 96 -26.03 -13.12 18.97
CA GLY A 96 -24.62 -12.86 19.30
C GLY A 96 -24.17 -13.55 20.59
N VAL A 97 -24.25 -12.84 21.73
CA VAL A 97 -23.80 -13.30 23.04
C VAL A 97 -24.98 -13.45 24.00
N HIS A 98 -25.02 -14.58 24.70
CA HIS A 98 -25.96 -14.82 25.79
C HIS A 98 -25.25 -14.91 27.15
N GLY A 99 -25.81 -14.26 28.15
CA GLY A 99 -25.39 -14.33 29.54
C GLY A 99 -26.49 -14.90 30.41
N GLY A 100 -26.15 -15.97 31.12
CA GLY A 100 -27.03 -16.61 32.09
C GLY A 100 -27.14 -15.83 33.40
N THR A 101 -27.92 -16.40 34.33
CA THR A 101 -28.09 -15.86 35.68
C THR A 101 -26.86 -16.23 36.54
N GLY A 102 -25.92 -15.30 36.71
CA GLY A 102 -24.68 -15.54 37.45
C GLY A 102 -23.65 -14.43 37.27
N THR A 103 -22.36 -14.74 37.47
CA THR A 103 -21.24 -13.84 37.17
C THR A 103 -21.31 -13.39 35.72
N GLN A 104 -21.26 -12.07 35.48
CA GLN A 104 -21.32 -11.53 34.14
C GLN A 104 -19.94 -11.54 33.47
N PRO A 105 -19.84 -11.91 32.18
CA PRO A 105 -18.61 -11.80 31.43
C PRO A 105 -18.25 -10.33 31.19
N VAL A 106 -16.96 -10.05 31.02
CA VAL A 106 -16.45 -8.73 30.61
C VAL A 106 -16.25 -8.76 29.11
N LEU A 107 -17.06 -7.97 28.40
CA LEU A 107 -16.94 -7.76 26.97
C LEU A 107 -16.16 -6.47 26.70
N ARG A 108 -15.27 -6.49 25.71
CA ARG A 108 -14.58 -5.30 25.19
C ARG A 108 -14.15 -5.53 23.74
N THR A 109 -14.12 -4.49 22.92
CA THR A 109 -13.42 -4.51 21.61
C THR A 109 -13.78 -5.70 20.71
N ASN A 110 -15.05 -6.13 20.67
CA ASN A 110 -15.53 -7.15 19.73
C ASN A 110 -16.27 -6.49 18.56
N ALA A 111 -16.36 -7.18 17.43
CA ALA A 111 -17.19 -6.78 16.30
C ALA A 111 -18.47 -7.61 16.25
N PHE A 112 -19.61 -6.95 16.10
CA PHE A 112 -20.93 -7.56 15.99
C PHE A 112 -21.63 -7.11 14.71
N TYR A 113 -22.12 -8.06 13.92
CA TYR A 113 -22.78 -7.75 12.66
C TYR A 113 -23.87 -8.75 12.28
N GLN A 114 -25.08 -8.26 12.01
CA GLN A 114 -26.22 -9.04 11.50
C GLN A 114 -26.55 -10.33 12.29
N ASN A 115 -26.43 -10.31 13.62
CA ASN A 115 -26.92 -11.41 14.44
C ASN A 115 -28.46 -11.33 14.56
N SER A 116 -29.20 -12.31 14.03
CA SER A 116 -30.64 -12.18 13.78
C SER A 116 -31.49 -12.02 15.05
N GLY A 117 -31.06 -12.63 16.15
CA GLY A 117 -31.71 -12.55 17.47
C GLY A 117 -31.20 -11.42 18.34
N GLY A 118 -30.39 -10.51 17.78
CA GLY A 118 -29.69 -9.44 18.49
C GLY A 118 -28.30 -9.84 18.96
N ASP A 119 -27.46 -8.83 19.21
CA ASP A 119 -26.04 -9.03 19.57
C ASP A 119 -25.85 -9.42 21.04
N PHE A 120 -26.76 -9.02 21.93
CA PHE A 120 -26.63 -9.25 23.36
C PHE A 120 -27.96 -9.66 23.99
N ALA A 121 -27.93 -10.70 24.83
CA ALA A 121 -29.04 -11.10 25.68
C ALA A 121 -28.51 -11.45 27.08
N GLY A 122 -28.92 -10.72 28.11
CA GLY A 122 -28.52 -11.00 29.50
C GLY A 122 -27.06 -10.68 29.82
N VAL A 123 -26.36 -9.93 28.97
CA VAL A 123 -25.01 -9.40 29.20
C VAL A 123 -24.94 -7.90 28.96
N SER A 124 -23.94 -7.25 29.56
CA SER A 124 -23.55 -5.88 29.19
C SER A 124 -22.59 -5.91 28.01
N GLN A 125 -22.80 -5.02 27.03
CA GLN A 125 -21.94 -4.92 25.85
C GLN A 125 -20.49 -4.57 26.19
N GLY A 126 -20.26 -3.80 27.25
CA GLY A 126 -18.93 -3.24 27.53
C GLY A 126 -18.44 -2.22 26.48
N PRO A 127 -17.20 -1.72 26.60
CA PRO A 127 -16.68 -0.64 25.76
C PRO A 127 -16.00 -1.12 24.48
N GLY A 128 -15.85 -0.21 23.51
CA GLY A 128 -14.96 -0.38 22.36
C GLY A 128 -15.43 -1.35 21.28
N ASN A 129 -16.66 -1.87 21.35
CA ASN A 129 -17.16 -2.77 20.30
C ASN A 129 -17.44 -2.02 18.98
N VAL A 130 -17.30 -2.75 17.88
CA VAL A 130 -17.61 -2.33 16.52
C VAL A 130 -18.96 -2.93 16.10
N PHE A 131 -19.85 -2.10 15.55
CA PHE A 131 -21.20 -2.51 15.09
C PHE A 131 -21.36 -2.27 13.59
N ALA A 132 -20.43 -2.82 12.82
CA ALA A 132 -20.32 -2.61 11.38
C ALA A 132 -19.91 -3.91 10.67
N ASP A 133 -20.07 -3.94 9.36
CA ASP A 133 -19.69 -5.09 8.53
C ASP A 133 -18.18 -5.34 8.66
N PRO A 134 -17.74 -6.56 9.05
CA PRO A 134 -16.32 -6.91 9.09
C PRO A 134 -15.63 -6.84 7.72
N ALA A 135 -16.38 -6.77 6.62
CA ALA A 135 -15.84 -6.69 5.25
C ALA A 135 -14.89 -7.84 4.94
N PHE A 136 -15.38 -9.07 5.07
CA PHE A 136 -14.61 -10.28 4.71
C PHE A 136 -14.35 -10.35 3.20
N THR A 137 -13.18 -10.87 2.83
CA THR A 137 -12.76 -11.04 1.42
C THR A 137 -13.72 -11.91 0.61
N ASP A 138 -14.01 -13.13 1.08
CA ASP A 138 -15.00 -14.01 0.45
C ASP A 138 -15.59 -15.00 1.48
N MET A 139 -16.58 -14.52 2.23
CA MET A 139 -17.28 -15.35 3.21
C MET A 139 -17.93 -16.60 2.58
N ALA A 140 -18.37 -16.53 1.32
CA ALA A 140 -19.03 -17.67 0.67
C ALA A 140 -18.05 -18.79 0.33
N ALA A 141 -16.78 -18.43 0.05
CA ALA A 141 -15.68 -19.37 -0.11
C ALA A 141 -15.03 -19.80 1.23
N GLY A 142 -15.43 -19.19 2.35
CA GLY A 142 -14.82 -19.43 3.67
C GLY A 142 -13.53 -18.64 3.91
N ASP A 143 -13.29 -17.59 3.12
CA ASP A 143 -12.19 -16.65 3.31
C ASP A 143 -12.66 -15.49 4.19
N TYR A 144 -12.18 -15.51 5.43
CA TYR A 144 -12.52 -14.54 6.47
C TYR A 144 -11.41 -13.53 6.75
N HIS A 145 -10.44 -13.39 5.83
CA HIS A 145 -9.53 -12.24 5.86
C HIS A 145 -10.32 -10.94 5.70
N LEU A 146 -9.78 -9.86 6.27
CA LEU A 146 -10.38 -8.53 6.20
C LEU A 146 -9.96 -7.82 4.90
N LEU A 147 -10.91 -7.18 4.23
CA LEU A 147 -10.64 -6.29 3.10
C LEU A 147 -10.06 -4.96 3.59
N GLU A 148 -9.30 -4.29 2.71
CA GLU A 148 -8.80 -2.93 2.94
C GLU A 148 -9.95 -1.99 3.35
N GLY A 149 -9.75 -1.22 4.43
CA GLY A 149 -10.76 -0.32 4.98
C GLY A 149 -11.81 -0.99 5.86
N SER A 150 -11.66 -2.28 6.19
CA SER A 150 -12.51 -2.94 7.17
C SER A 150 -12.48 -2.20 8.52
N PRO A 151 -13.63 -2.02 9.20
CA PRO A 151 -13.68 -1.39 10.52
C PRO A 151 -13.10 -2.29 11.63
N CYS A 152 -12.69 -3.52 11.31
CA CYS A 152 -12.05 -4.45 12.25
C CYS A 152 -10.52 -4.37 12.22
N ILE A 153 -9.94 -3.70 11.21
CA ILE A 153 -8.50 -3.48 11.10
C ILE A 153 -8.04 -2.48 12.18
N ASP A 154 -6.95 -2.80 12.87
CA ASP A 154 -6.32 -2.04 13.96
C ASP A 154 -7.29 -1.59 15.09
N ALA A 155 -8.44 -2.27 15.21
CA ALA A 155 -9.54 -1.87 16.09
C ALA A 155 -9.57 -2.64 17.42
N ALA A 156 -8.68 -3.62 17.60
CA ALA A 156 -8.68 -4.45 18.79
C ALA A 156 -7.89 -3.81 19.94
N THR A 157 -7.67 -4.57 21.02
CA THR A 157 -6.66 -4.24 22.01
C THR A 157 -5.58 -5.31 22.03
N ASN A 158 -4.33 -4.88 22.20
CA ASN A 158 -3.19 -5.78 22.29
C ASN A 158 -3.19 -6.63 23.59
N THR A 159 -4.12 -6.37 24.52
CA THR A 159 -4.24 -7.14 25.76
C THR A 159 -4.86 -8.51 25.50
N ASP A 160 -4.14 -9.57 25.87
CA ASP A 160 -4.49 -11.00 25.68
C ASP A 160 -4.52 -11.47 24.22
N ALA A 161 -4.18 -10.60 23.26
CA ALA A 161 -4.07 -10.96 21.85
C ALA A 161 -2.89 -11.95 21.66
N PRO A 162 -3.08 -13.06 20.92
CA PRO A 162 -1.98 -13.96 20.57
C PRO A 162 -0.91 -13.28 19.69
N ALA A 163 0.34 -13.75 19.78
CA ALA A 163 1.47 -13.16 19.06
C ALA A 163 1.46 -13.39 17.54
N VAL A 164 0.69 -14.36 17.07
CA VAL A 164 0.45 -14.65 15.65
C VAL A 164 -1.04 -14.88 15.45
N ASP A 165 -1.54 -14.69 14.23
CA ASP A 165 -2.93 -14.94 13.86
C ASP A 165 -3.22 -16.42 13.50
N PHE A 166 -4.35 -16.71 12.86
CA PHE A 166 -4.73 -18.04 12.39
C PHE A 166 -3.78 -18.61 11.31
N ASP A 167 -3.24 -17.76 10.44
CA ASP A 167 -2.34 -18.14 9.33
C ASP A 167 -0.85 -18.09 9.72
N GLY A 168 -0.55 -17.63 10.95
CA GLY A 168 0.81 -17.48 11.46
C GLY A 168 1.42 -16.10 11.20
N THR A 169 0.65 -15.15 10.70
CA THR A 169 1.04 -13.75 10.53
C THR A 169 1.32 -13.12 11.90
N PRO A 170 2.47 -12.45 12.11
CA PRO A 170 2.76 -11.75 13.37
C PRO A 170 1.72 -10.69 13.71
N ARG A 171 1.44 -10.48 15.01
CA ARG A 171 0.59 -9.40 15.52
C ARG A 171 1.32 -8.55 16.58
N PRO A 172 1.02 -7.25 16.72
CA PRO A 172 0.16 -6.46 15.83
C PRO A 172 0.91 -5.99 14.58
N LEU A 173 0.19 -5.79 13.48
CA LEU A 173 0.63 -5.01 12.32
C LEU A 173 -0.11 -3.66 12.29
N ASP A 174 0.38 -2.71 11.48
CA ASP A 174 -0.32 -1.44 11.20
C ASP A 174 -1.10 -1.64 9.91
N GLY A 175 -2.30 -2.21 10.00
CA GLY A 175 -3.13 -2.60 8.86
C GLY A 175 -3.89 -1.45 8.21
N ASP A 176 -4.04 -0.30 8.89
CA ASP A 176 -4.72 0.90 8.40
C ASP A 176 -3.75 2.02 7.94
N GLY A 177 -2.47 1.87 8.25
CA GLY A 177 -1.39 2.76 7.82
C GLY A 177 -1.34 4.07 8.62
N SER A 178 -1.89 4.08 9.84
CA SER A 178 -1.88 5.22 10.75
C SER A 178 -0.51 5.48 11.39
N GLY A 179 0.41 4.52 11.31
CA GLY A 179 1.73 4.55 11.94
C GLY A 179 1.76 3.94 13.35
N GLU A 180 0.65 3.41 13.86
CA GLU A 180 0.55 2.76 15.17
C GLU A 180 -0.04 1.35 15.03
N ALA A 181 0.78 0.32 15.28
CA ALA A 181 0.33 -1.07 15.14
C ALA A 181 -0.58 -1.50 16.31
N THR A 182 -1.81 -1.88 16.00
CA THR A 182 -2.78 -2.45 16.94
C THR A 182 -3.35 -3.73 16.33
N ALA A 183 -3.59 -4.77 17.13
CA ALA A 183 -4.12 -6.01 16.58
C ALA A 183 -5.49 -5.80 15.92
N ASP A 184 -5.82 -6.66 14.96
CA ASP A 184 -7.15 -6.69 14.35
C ASP A 184 -8.16 -7.43 15.22
N ILE A 185 -9.43 -7.04 15.12
CA ILE A 185 -10.54 -7.81 15.69
C ILE A 185 -10.76 -9.04 14.80
N GLY A 186 -10.77 -10.23 15.39
CA GLY A 186 -10.98 -11.50 14.69
C GLY A 186 -9.74 -12.38 14.64
N ALA A 187 -9.86 -13.51 13.93
CA ALA A 187 -8.84 -14.55 13.86
C ALA A 187 -7.68 -14.27 12.89
N PHE A 188 -7.86 -13.33 11.96
CA PHE A 188 -6.86 -12.94 10.96
C PHE A 188 -6.30 -11.55 11.28
N GLU A 189 -5.04 -11.34 10.97
CA GLU A 189 -4.40 -10.02 10.95
C GLU A 189 -4.25 -9.58 9.49
N ALA A 190 -4.70 -8.37 9.19
CA ALA A 190 -4.46 -7.73 7.92
C ALA A 190 -2.94 -7.54 7.73
N PRO A 191 -2.44 -7.72 6.50
CA PRO A 191 -1.05 -7.38 6.23
C PRO A 191 -0.84 -5.90 6.56
N ALA A 192 0.35 -5.55 7.05
CA ALA A 192 0.70 -4.16 7.30
C ALA A 192 0.35 -3.33 6.07
N ALA A 193 -0.50 -2.32 6.25
CA ALA A 193 -0.73 -1.32 5.23
C ALA A 193 0.62 -0.75 4.89
N VAL A 194 0.97 -0.84 3.61
CA VAL A 194 2.04 -0.04 3.07
C VAL A 194 1.58 1.40 3.26
N VAL A 195 2.12 2.10 4.27
CA VAL A 195 1.89 3.52 4.47
C VAL A 195 2.37 4.21 3.21
N MET A 196 1.44 4.40 2.27
CA MET A 196 1.71 5.10 1.04
C MET A 196 1.74 6.57 1.38
N TYR A 197 2.87 7.03 1.95
CA TYR A 197 3.19 8.44 1.98
C TYR A 197 2.99 8.94 0.55
N ASP A 198 2.09 9.89 0.36
CA ASP A 198 1.93 10.55 -0.93
C ASP A 198 2.52 11.95 -0.84
N MET A 199 3.85 12.00 -0.74
CA MET A 199 4.56 13.26 -0.58
C MET A 199 4.52 14.07 -1.88
N ASN A 200 4.48 15.40 -1.78
CA ASN A 200 4.66 16.25 -2.95
C ASN A 200 6.06 16.02 -3.54
N MET A 201 6.15 15.59 -4.81
CA MET A 201 7.44 15.26 -5.44
C MET A 201 8.34 16.48 -5.62
N GLY A 202 7.77 17.66 -5.86
CA GLY A 202 8.55 18.90 -5.94
C GLY A 202 9.19 19.24 -4.60
N GLU A 203 8.42 19.13 -3.52
CA GLU A 203 8.89 19.36 -2.15
C GLU A 203 9.93 18.31 -1.72
N ALA A 204 9.70 17.03 -2.03
CA ALA A 204 10.65 15.94 -1.84
C ALA A 204 12.03 16.28 -2.43
N LYS A 205 12.05 16.83 -3.65
CA LYS A 205 13.28 17.21 -4.35
C LYS A 205 13.93 18.47 -3.78
N SER A 206 13.15 19.44 -3.30
CA SER A 206 13.65 20.76 -2.91
C SER A 206 13.99 20.91 -1.44
N ALA A 207 13.24 20.28 -0.55
CA ALA A 207 13.26 20.56 0.89
C ALA A 207 13.94 19.48 1.73
N PHE A 208 13.94 18.22 1.26
CA PHE A 208 14.38 17.09 2.07
C PHE A 208 15.78 16.60 1.66
N PRO A 209 16.70 16.36 2.63
CA PRO A 209 18.05 15.90 2.35
C PRO A 209 18.13 14.46 1.84
N ASP A 210 19.32 14.03 1.44
CA ASP A 210 19.62 12.60 1.20
C ASP A 210 19.38 11.80 2.48
N GLY A 211 18.88 10.57 2.35
CA GLY A 211 18.55 9.70 3.48
C GLY A 211 17.10 9.81 3.97
N THR A 212 16.33 10.80 3.51
CA THR A 212 14.90 10.92 3.87
C THR A 212 14.06 9.85 3.17
N VAL A 213 13.25 9.12 3.94
CA VAL A 213 12.26 8.17 3.41
C VAL A 213 11.12 8.95 2.76
N VAL A 214 10.76 8.56 1.53
CA VAL A 214 9.69 9.17 0.75
C VAL A 214 8.83 8.10 0.09
N GLY A 215 7.58 8.46 -0.15
CA GLY A 215 6.64 7.70 -0.97
C GLY A 215 5.91 8.61 -1.94
N PHE A 216 5.54 8.08 -3.11
CA PHE A 216 4.71 8.75 -4.11
C PHE A 216 3.64 7.79 -4.64
N LYS A 217 2.36 8.13 -4.42
CA LYS A 217 1.21 7.34 -4.88
C LYS A 217 0.76 7.79 -6.26
N ASN A 218 0.25 6.85 -7.06
CA ASN A 218 -0.40 7.12 -8.34
C ASN A 218 0.49 7.94 -9.31
N VAL A 219 1.81 7.68 -9.29
CA VAL A 219 2.74 8.24 -10.27
C VAL A 219 2.79 7.35 -11.49
N VAL A 220 3.12 7.94 -12.64
CA VAL A 220 3.17 7.22 -13.93
C VAL A 220 4.63 7.08 -14.34
N VAL A 221 5.01 5.87 -14.76
CA VAL A 221 6.33 5.60 -15.34
C VAL A 221 6.43 6.36 -16.68
N SER A 222 7.31 7.35 -16.75
CA SER A 222 7.49 8.21 -17.93
C SER A 222 8.62 7.77 -18.86
N ALA A 223 9.60 7.04 -18.33
CA ALA A 223 10.69 6.43 -19.10
C ALA A 223 11.29 5.23 -18.37
N CYS A 224 11.68 4.20 -19.12
CA CYS A 224 12.36 3.02 -18.59
C CYS A 224 13.81 2.94 -19.11
N PHE A 225 14.79 3.03 -18.20
CA PHE A 225 16.21 2.77 -18.48
C PHE A 225 16.69 1.59 -17.64
N THR A 226 15.89 0.53 -17.59
CA THR A 226 16.05 -0.62 -16.68
C THR A 226 17.37 -1.35 -16.89
N GLU A 227 17.92 -1.37 -18.11
CA GLU A 227 19.27 -1.88 -18.40
C GLU A 227 20.37 -1.11 -17.65
N LEU A 228 20.10 0.14 -17.29
CA LEU A 228 20.97 1.00 -16.48
C LEU A 228 20.54 1.07 -15.01
N GLY A 229 19.53 0.30 -14.60
CA GLY A 229 19.06 0.20 -13.22
C GLY A 229 18.26 1.39 -12.72
N PHE A 230 17.57 2.13 -13.60
CA PHE A 230 16.66 3.19 -13.18
C PHE A 230 15.50 3.44 -14.15
N ILE A 231 14.48 4.11 -13.64
CA ILE A 231 13.33 4.62 -14.40
C ILE A 231 13.12 6.10 -14.06
N TYR A 232 12.19 6.73 -14.77
CA TYR A 232 11.57 7.99 -14.35
C TYR A 232 10.09 7.79 -14.09
N VAL A 233 9.61 8.47 -13.05
CA VAL A 233 8.19 8.58 -12.74
C VAL A 233 7.79 10.04 -12.63
N GLN A 234 6.55 10.36 -12.96
CA GLN A 234 6.01 11.71 -12.82
C GLN A 234 4.54 11.71 -12.40
N ARG A 235 4.08 12.86 -11.89
CA ARG A 235 2.64 13.09 -11.66
C ARG A 235 1.93 13.28 -13.01
N GLN A 236 0.65 12.91 -13.06
CA GLN A 236 -0.20 13.09 -14.24
C GLN A 236 -0.49 14.55 -14.56
N ASP A 237 -0.55 15.40 -13.54
CA ASP A 237 -0.69 16.85 -13.69
C ASP A 237 0.59 17.54 -14.18
N ARG A 238 1.69 16.77 -14.32
CA ARG A 238 3.03 17.23 -14.75
C ARG A 238 3.66 18.24 -13.79
N SER A 239 3.24 18.25 -12.53
CA SER A 239 3.79 19.14 -11.48
C SER A 239 5.26 18.82 -11.15
N ALA A 240 5.64 17.53 -11.18
CA ALA A 240 7.01 17.09 -10.95
C ALA A 240 7.23 15.67 -11.49
N GLY A 241 8.49 15.39 -11.83
CA GLY A 241 9.00 14.06 -12.06
C GLY A 241 10.32 13.84 -11.31
N ILE A 242 10.68 12.59 -11.11
CA ILE A 242 11.87 12.18 -10.38
C ILE A 242 12.42 10.86 -10.92
N ARG A 243 13.75 10.71 -10.85
CA ARG A 243 14.42 9.46 -11.14
C ARG A 243 14.22 8.46 -10.00
N VAL A 244 14.09 7.18 -10.34
CA VAL A 244 13.99 6.09 -9.36
C VAL A 244 15.00 5.02 -9.74
N ALA A 245 15.99 4.80 -8.88
CA ALA A 245 16.94 3.70 -9.03
C ALA A 245 16.25 2.39 -8.62
N THR A 246 16.08 1.50 -9.60
CA THR A 246 15.33 0.25 -9.44
C THR A 246 15.70 -0.75 -10.54
N ALA A 247 15.60 -2.04 -10.23
CA ALA A 247 15.69 -3.14 -11.20
C ALA A 247 14.31 -3.71 -11.57
N ALA A 248 13.22 -3.11 -11.09
CA ALA A 248 11.87 -3.58 -11.36
C ALA A 248 11.55 -3.51 -12.88
N ALA A 249 10.96 -4.58 -13.41
CA ALA A 249 10.48 -4.62 -14.79
C ALA A 249 9.13 -3.90 -14.89
N LEU A 250 9.14 -2.71 -15.48
CA LEU A 250 7.97 -1.83 -15.61
C LEU A 250 7.87 -1.31 -17.03
N SER A 251 6.67 -0.87 -17.43
CA SER A 251 6.41 -0.28 -18.75
C SER A 251 6.04 1.19 -18.65
N GLU A 252 6.38 1.97 -19.67
CA GLU A 252 5.94 3.36 -19.77
C GLU A 252 4.41 3.45 -19.77
N GLY A 253 3.87 4.47 -19.10
CA GLY A 253 2.43 4.66 -18.90
C GLY A 253 1.83 3.84 -17.76
N GLN A 254 2.58 2.91 -17.16
CA GLN A 254 2.14 2.14 -16.00
C GLN A 254 2.03 3.06 -14.76
N ARG A 255 0.93 2.91 -14.01
CA ARG A 255 0.76 3.56 -12.70
C ARG A 255 1.39 2.72 -11.60
N VAL A 256 2.16 3.36 -10.74
CA VAL A 256 2.85 2.71 -9.63
C VAL A 256 2.79 3.55 -8.37
N TYR A 257 2.94 2.88 -7.24
CA TYR A 257 3.45 3.48 -6.01
C TYR A 257 4.97 3.27 -5.97
N VAL A 258 5.71 4.30 -5.56
CA VAL A 258 7.16 4.23 -5.35
C VAL A 258 7.46 4.63 -3.92
N ALA A 259 8.21 3.80 -3.21
CA ALA A 259 8.80 4.15 -1.91
C ALA A 259 10.31 3.89 -1.88
N GLY A 260 11.00 4.65 -1.06
CA GLY A 260 12.40 4.46 -0.82
C GLY A 260 13.05 5.66 -0.17
N THR A 261 14.35 5.77 -0.35
CA THR A 261 15.14 6.82 0.28
C THR A 261 15.62 7.82 -0.75
N LEU A 262 15.46 9.12 -0.48
CA LEU A 262 16.01 10.16 -1.33
C LEU A 262 17.53 10.10 -1.36
N GLN A 263 18.08 10.32 -2.54
CA GLN A 263 19.52 10.44 -2.79
C GLN A 263 19.78 11.45 -3.91
N THR A 264 21.01 11.92 -3.99
CA THR A 264 21.52 12.71 -5.12
C THR A 264 22.45 11.83 -5.94
N VAL A 265 22.18 11.66 -7.23
CA VAL A 265 22.96 10.74 -8.08
C VAL A 265 24.41 11.20 -8.14
N PRO A 266 25.38 10.38 -7.67
CA PRO A 266 26.78 10.78 -7.65
C PRO A 266 27.29 11.15 -9.05
N GLY A 267 27.90 12.33 -9.17
CA GLY A 267 28.45 12.85 -10.43
C GLY A 267 27.43 13.33 -11.46
N GLN A 268 26.12 13.31 -11.14
CA GLN A 268 25.07 13.86 -12.01
C GLN A 268 24.22 14.94 -11.31
N ASP A 269 24.22 14.96 -9.97
CA ASP A 269 23.48 15.92 -9.12
C ASP A 269 21.98 16.06 -9.41
N GLU A 270 21.43 14.98 -9.96
CA GLU A 270 20.01 14.79 -10.14
C GLU A 270 19.44 14.13 -8.88
N ARG A 271 18.30 14.63 -8.38
CA ARG A 271 17.61 14.01 -7.25
C ARG A 271 16.95 12.71 -7.72
N SER A 272 17.11 11.65 -6.94
CA SER A 272 16.59 10.31 -7.23
C SER A 272 16.05 9.66 -5.95
N VAL A 273 15.16 8.70 -6.11
CA VAL A 273 14.81 7.74 -5.05
C VAL A 273 15.65 6.48 -5.23
N LEU A 274 16.24 5.95 -4.16
CA LEU A 274 16.70 4.57 -4.09
C LEU A 274 15.51 3.70 -3.67
N SER A 275 14.90 2.96 -4.59
CA SER A 275 13.63 2.28 -4.30
C SER A 275 13.83 1.13 -3.32
N SER A 276 13.08 1.14 -2.21
CA SER A 276 12.87 -0.05 -1.38
C SER A 276 11.68 -0.87 -1.87
N GLU A 277 10.71 -0.22 -2.52
CA GLU A 277 9.47 -0.83 -2.96
C GLU A 277 8.90 -0.10 -4.17
N ILE A 278 8.39 -0.88 -5.14
CA ILE A 278 7.57 -0.37 -6.23
C ILE A 278 6.40 -1.32 -6.42
N LEU A 279 5.19 -0.82 -6.22
CA LEU A 279 3.96 -1.59 -6.36
C LEU A 279 3.19 -1.13 -7.60
N PRO A 280 2.94 -2.00 -8.59
CA PRO A 280 1.98 -1.73 -9.66
C PRO A 280 0.61 -1.38 -9.08
N MET A 281 -0.01 -0.32 -9.60
CA MET A 281 -1.39 0.01 -9.25
C MET A 281 -2.31 -0.40 -10.39
N THR A 282 -3.35 -1.18 -10.09
CA THR A 282 -4.46 -1.42 -11.01
C THR A 282 -5.18 -0.10 -11.24
N PRO A 283 -5.30 0.38 -12.49
CA PRO A 283 -5.96 1.65 -12.74
C PRO A 283 -7.47 1.49 -12.52
N GLU A 284 -8.12 2.50 -11.92
CA GLU A 284 -9.58 2.56 -11.77
C GLU A 284 -10.32 2.53 -13.13
N THR A 285 -9.59 2.79 -14.23
CA THR A 285 -10.05 2.69 -15.61
C THR A 285 -9.01 1.97 -16.48
N PRO A 286 -9.37 1.02 -17.38
CA PRO A 286 -8.42 0.15 -18.06
C PRO A 286 -7.47 0.81 -19.09
N SER A 287 -7.43 2.13 -19.20
CA SER A 287 -6.55 2.82 -20.15
C SER A 287 -5.20 3.14 -19.51
N ASN A 288 -4.11 2.64 -20.12
CA ASN A 288 -2.77 3.17 -19.87
C ASN A 288 -2.80 4.69 -20.02
N VAL A 289 -2.24 5.41 -19.05
CA VAL A 289 -2.20 6.87 -19.13
C VAL A 289 -1.12 7.26 -20.12
N VAL A 290 -1.53 7.78 -21.27
CA VAL A 290 -0.61 8.42 -22.21
C VAL A 290 -0.26 9.79 -21.66
N LEU A 291 0.95 9.92 -21.09
CA LEU A 291 1.45 11.21 -20.66
C LEU A 291 1.80 12.06 -21.87
N ALA A 292 1.13 13.21 -22.00
CA ALA A 292 1.51 14.20 -23.01
C ALA A 292 2.78 14.95 -22.54
N PRO A 293 3.87 14.95 -23.32
CA PRO A 293 5.09 15.66 -22.97
C PRO A 293 4.85 17.16 -22.83
N VAL A 294 5.64 17.83 -21.99
CA VAL A 294 5.67 19.29 -21.93
C VAL A 294 6.56 19.81 -23.07
N GLN A 295 5.99 20.56 -24.00
CA GLN A 295 6.77 21.25 -25.03
C GLN A 295 7.42 22.49 -24.43
N LEU A 296 8.73 22.65 -24.63
CA LEU A 296 9.46 23.80 -24.10
C LEU A 296 10.64 24.19 -24.97
N ALA A 297 10.95 25.49 -24.99
CA ALA A 297 12.16 26.02 -25.58
C ALA A 297 13.37 25.58 -24.76
N GLN A 298 14.50 25.36 -25.42
CA GLN A 298 15.69 24.76 -24.82
C GLN A 298 16.27 25.60 -23.68
N GLU A 299 16.09 26.93 -23.71
CA GLU A 299 16.49 27.83 -22.62
C GLU A 299 15.72 27.64 -21.30
N TYR A 300 14.64 26.83 -21.31
CA TYR A 300 13.90 26.45 -20.12
C TYR A 300 14.18 25.02 -19.65
N LEU A 301 14.95 24.22 -20.40
CA LEU A 301 15.23 22.84 -20.01
C LEU A 301 16.07 22.81 -18.73
N GLY A 302 15.71 21.92 -17.79
CA GLY A 302 16.34 21.81 -16.47
C GLY A 302 15.91 22.91 -15.49
N GLY A 303 15.74 24.15 -15.98
CA GLY A 303 15.29 25.29 -15.19
C GLY A 303 16.31 25.78 -14.15
N ALA A 304 15.89 26.74 -13.34
CA ALA A 304 16.70 27.28 -12.25
C ALA A 304 16.80 26.31 -11.06
N ALA A 305 17.76 26.54 -10.16
CA ALA A 305 17.87 25.78 -8.92
C ALA A 305 16.64 26.00 -8.04
N PHE A 306 16.18 24.93 -7.40
CA PHE A 306 15.02 24.96 -6.50
C PHE A 306 15.29 24.13 -5.25
N GLY A 307 15.68 24.82 -4.18
CA GLY A 307 16.12 24.17 -2.93
C GLY A 307 17.33 23.27 -3.17
N LEU A 308 17.21 22.01 -2.78
CA LEU A 308 18.25 20.98 -2.93
C LEU A 308 18.38 20.43 -4.35
N GLN A 309 17.35 20.58 -5.20
CA GLN A 309 17.44 20.24 -6.62
C GLN A 309 18.21 21.34 -7.35
N GLN A 310 19.40 20.99 -7.84
CA GLN A 310 20.20 21.89 -8.66
C GLN A 310 19.50 22.17 -9.98
N GLY A 311 19.63 23.40 -10.46
CA GLY A 311 19.23 23.82 -11.81
C GLY A 311 20.41 23.70 -12.76
N VAL A 312 20.15 23.90 -14.05
CA VAL A 312 21.21 23.87 -15.07
C VAL A 312 21.65 25.29 -15.42
N ILE A 313 22.94 25.47 -15.63
CA ILE A 313 23.52 26.77 -15.98
C ILE A 313 23.06 27.18 -17.37
N GLY A 314 22.75 28.47 -17.53
CA GLY A 314 22.34 29.05 -18.81
C GLY A 314 20.86 28.89 -19.15
N CYS A 315 20.09 28.19 -18.31
CA CYS A 315 18.63 28.05 -18.47
C CYS A 315 17.88 28.80 -17.37
N THR A 316 16.59 29.06 -17.60
CA THR A 316 15.72 29.82 -16.68
C THR A 316 14.38 29.11 -16.45
N GLY A 317 13.54 29.64 -15.57
CA GLY A 317 12.21 29.10 -15.29
C GLY A 317 12.18 28.02 -14.19
N LEU A 318 11.03 27.37 -14.05
CA LEU A 318 10.80 26.33 -13.04
C LEU A 318 11.67 25.10 -13.29
N ASN A 319 12.16 24.49 -12.22
CA ASN A 319 12.95 23.27 -12.31
C ASN A 319 12.08 22.11 -12.82
N ASN A 320 12.41 21.60 -14.02
CA ASN A 320 11.64 20.56 -14.71
C ASN A 320 12.42 19.26 -14.90
N ILE A 321 13.57 19.11 -14.21
CA ILE A 321 14.34 17.85 -14.22
C ILE A 321 13.44 16.70 -13.77
N GLY A 322 13.44 15.59 -14.51
CA GLY A 322 12.62 14.39 -14.29
C GLY A 322 11.27 14.39 -15.02
N LEU A 323 10.85 15.48 -15.66
CA LEU A 323 9.62 15.51 -16.46
C LEU A 323 9.84 14.99 -17.88
N LEU A 324 8.80 14.36 -18.45
CA LEU A 324 8.70 14.07 -19.88
C LEU A 324 8.44 15.35 -20.67
N VAL A 325 9.32 15.63 -21.62
CA VAL A 325 9.36 16.88 -22.39
C VAL A 325 9.56 16.61 -23.86
N THR A 326 9.20 17.59 -24.70
CA THR A 326 9.56 17.61 -26.11
C THR A 326 10.29 18.91 -26.41
N VAL A 327 11.48 18.78 -27.01
CA VAL A 327 12.23 19.90 -27.60
C VAL A 327 12.22 19.77 -29.11
N PHE A 328 12.55 20.85 -29.81
CA PHE A 328 12.59 20.90 -31.27
C PHE A 328 13.83 21.68 -31.72
N GLY A 329 14.22 21.50 -32.97
CA GLY A 329 15.29 22.30 -33.56
C GLY A 329 16.05 21.58 -34.66
N LYS A 330 17.13 22.24 -35.10
CA LYS A 330 18.06 21.72 -36.10
C LYS A 330 19.15 20.89 -35.43
N VAL A 331 19.50 19.74 -36.00
CA VAL A 331 20.64 18.94 -35.54
C VAL A 331 21.94 19.66 -35.88
N THR A 332 22.75 19.99 -34.88
CA THR A 332 24.02 20.72 -35.04
C THR A 332 25.24 19.81 -34.92
N PHE A 333 25.08 18.68 -34.25
CA PHE A 333 26.14 17.70 -34.05
C PHE A 333 25.58 16.29 -33.85
N VAL A 334 26.32 15.28 -34.29
CA VAL A 334 26.04 13.87 -34.05
C VAL A 334 27.33 13.23 -33.54
N ASP A 335 27.26 12.57 -32.39
CA ASP A 335 28.39 11.84 -31.84
C ASP A 335 28.79 10.69 -32.78
N PRO A 336 30.06 10.59 -33.22
CA PRO A 336 30.53 9.47 -34.03
C PRO A 336 30.35 8.11 -33.36
N GLY A 337 30.31 8.06 -32.02
CA GLY A 337 30.03 6.86 -31.23
C GLY A 337 28.55 6.49 -31.12
N GLY A 338 27.65 7.30 -31.69
CA GLY A 338 26.21 7.07 -31.69
C GLY A 338 25.56 7.17 -30.30
N GLN A 339 26.21 7.83 -29.33
CA GLN A 339 25.69 7.95 -27.96
C GLN A 339 24.72 9.11 -27.79
N PHE A 340 24.88 10.17 -28.59
CA PHE A 340 24.05 11.37 -28.52
C PHE A 340 24.10 12.18 -29.82
N PHE A 341 23.23 13.18 -29.91
CA PHE A 341 23.28 14.25 -30.90
C PHE A 341 22.86 15.56 -30.24
N THR A 342 23.11 16.69 -30.89
CA THR A 342 22.79 18.03 -30.36
C THR A 342 21.74 18.68 -31.25
N VAL A 343 20.69 19.24 -30.62
CA VAL A 343 19.55 19.86 -31.30
C VAL A 343 19.46 21.31 -30.88
N TRP A 344 19.28 22.23 -31.82
CA TRP A 344 19.27 23.67 -31.59
C TRP A 344 18.01 24.36 -32.07
N ASP A 345 17.35 25.08 -31.18
CA ASP A 345 16.12 25.83 -31.44
C ASP A 345 16.36 27.33 -31.75
N GLY A 346 17.61 27.77 -31.85
CA GLY A 346 17.94 29.20 -31.99
C GLY A 346 18.29 29.89 -30.67
N SER A 347 18.14 29.21 -29.53
CA SER A 347 18.53 29.74 -28.22
C SER A 347 20.05 29.87 -28.06
N ARG A 348 20.47 30.47 -26.94
CA ARG A 348 21.89 30.61 -26.58
C ARG A 348 22.46 29.40 -25.85
N VAL A 349 21.67 28.33 -25.72
CA VAL A 349 22.09 27.12 -25.02
C VAL A 349 23.19 26.43 -25.81
N LYS A 350 24.21 25.97 -25.09
CA LYS A 350 25.32 25.20 -25.62
C LYS A 350 25.37 23.85 -24.92
N ASP A 351 25.72 22.83 -25.67
CA ASP A 351 25.96 21.51 -25.12
C ASP A 351 27.32 21.45 -24.39
N PRO A 352 27.62 20.35 -23.68
CA PRO A 352 28.90 20.16 -22.98
C PRO A 352 30.17 20.38 -23.81
N ASP A 353 30.11 20.13 -25.11
CA ASP A 353 31.25 20.25 -26.03
C ASP A 353 31.25 21.57 -26.81
N GLY A 354 30.30 22.47 -26.50
CA GLY A 354 30.20 23.82 -27.08
C GLY A 354 29.36 23.93 -28.36
N TYR A 355 28.72 22.85 -28.80
CA TYR A 355 27.80 22.87 -29.93
C TYR A 355 26.53 23.64 -29.59
N ASP A 356 25.96 24.36 -30.57
CA ASP A 356 24.70 25.06 -30.38
C ASP A 356 23.57 24.08 -30.08
N GLY A 357 22.86 24.29 -28.98
CA GLY A 357 21.70 23.51 -28.58
C GLY A 357 21.91 22.58 -27.38
N VAL A 358 20.95 21.68 -27.20
CA VAL A 358 20.90 20.70 -26.11
C VAL A 358 21.31 19.32 -26.60
N ARG A 359 22.04 18.59 -25.75
CA ARG A 359 22.38 17.19 -25.97
C ARG A 359 21.16 16.29 -25.76
N ALA A 360 20.81 15.52 -26.78
CA ALA A 360 19.88 14.40 -26.71
C ALA A 360 20.69 13.10 -26.56
N TRP A 361 20.70 12.54 -25.35
CA TRP A 361 21.33 11.26 -25.04
C TRP A 361 20.43 10.12 -25.53
N ALA A 362 20.95 9.31 -26.46
CA ALA A 362 20.20 8.37 -27.27
C ALA A 362 21.02 7.12 -27.63
N PRO A 363 21.69 6.46 -26.67
CA PRO A 363 22.56 5.32 -26.97
C PRO A 363 21.76 4.17 -27.57
N GLY A 364 22.33 3.50 -28.56
CA GLY A 364 21.69 2.37 -29.25
C GLY A 364 20.57 2.78 -30.22
N LEU A 365 20.24 4.08 -30.31
CA LEU A 365 19.29 4.61 -31.28
C LEU A 365 20.02 5.09 -32.54
N THR A 366 19.29 5.21 -33.65
CA THR A 366 19.83 5.79 -34.88
C THR A 366 19.72 7.31 -34.80
N PRO A 367 20.84 8.05 -34.72
CA PRO A 367 20.77 9.51 -34.67
C PRO A 367 20.28 10.09 -36.01
N PRO A 368 19.61 11.25 -35.98
CA PRO A 368 19.28 12.03 -37.17
C PRO A 368 20.55 12.58 -37.84
N ALA A 369 20.45 13.02 -39.10
CA ALA A 369 21.59 13.65 -39.78
C ALA A 369 21.76 15.11 -39.33
N VAL A 370 22.99 15.61 -39.39
CA VAL A 370 23.28 17.05 -39.21
C VAL A 370 22.46 17.86 -40.21
N ASP A 371 21.99 19.02 -39.77
CA ASP A 371 21.08 19.93 -40.48
C ASP A 371 19.62 19.46 -40.66
N GLU A 372 19.24 18.27 -40.19
CA GLU A 372 17.83 17.88 -40.11
C GLU A 372 17.09 18.71 -39.04
N PHE A 373 15.84 19.09 -39.33
CA PHE A 373 14.92 19.66 -38.34
C PHE A 373 14.07 18.54 -37.75
N ILE A 374 14.03 18.48 -36.42
CA ILE A 374 13.39 17.39 -35.70
C ILE A 374 12.67 17.88 -34.45
N THR A 375 11.81 17.02 -33.92
CA THR A 375 11.41 17.02 -32.51
C THR A 375 12.06 15.84 -31.79
N VAL A 376 12.36 16.04 -30.50
CA VAL A 376 12.89 15.02 -29.61
C VAL A 376 12.07 15.00 -28.35
N THR A 377 11.41 13.87 -28.09
CA THR A 377 10.74 13.60 -26.82
C THR A 377 11.65 12.81 -25.89
N GLY A 378 11.61 13.11 -24.60
CA GLY A 378 12.46 12.43 -23.62
C GLY A 378 12.34 13.06 -22.25
N ILE A 379 13.20 12.63 -21.32
CA ILE A 379 13.21 13.19 -19.97
C ILE A 379 14.14 14.40 -19.92
N SER A 380 13.63 15.52 -19.39
CA SER A 380 14.46 16.66 -19.00
C SER A 380 15.37 16.21 -17.86
N SER A 381 16.67 16.23 -18.10
CA SER A 381 17.71 15.75 -17.20
C SER A 381 18.86 16.74 -17.19
N SER A 382 19.87 16.43 -16.40
CA SER A 382 21.14 17.14 -16.39
C SER A 382 22.33 16.25 -16.71
N ILE A 383 23.40 16.88 -17.15
CA ILE A 383 24.75 16.29 -17.21
C ILE A 383 25.73 17.23 -16.50
N ARG A 384 26.62 16.67 -15.67
CA ARG A 384 27.66 17.43 -14.99
C ARG A 384 28.96 17.43 -15.80
N VAL A 385 29.56 18.61 -15.95
CA VAL A 385 30.87 18.83 -16.54
C VAL A 385 31.68 19.71 -15.58
N GLY A 386 32.61 19.08 -14.85
CA GLY A 386 33.30 19.73 -13.73
C GLY A 386 32.30 20.21 -12.67
N GLU A 387 32.31 21.50 -12.35
CA GLU A 387 31.39 22.11 -11.38
C GLU A 387 30.04 22.54 -11.99
N THR A 388 29.90 22.47 -13.32
CA THR A 388 28.74 22.98 -14.04
C THR A 388 27.74 21.87 -14.37
N LEU A 389 26.46 22.18 -14.22
CA LEU A 389 25.35 21.33 -14.62
C LEU A 389 24.71 21.88 -15.90
N LEU A 390 24.59 21.06 -16.95
CA LEU A 390 24.07 21.44 -18.27
C LEU A 390 22.80 20.66 -18.63
N PRO A 391 21.93 21.23 -19.47
CA PRO A 391 20.71 20.58 -19.93
C PRO A 391 21.00 19.30 -20.74
N LEU A 392 20.20 18.26 -20.50
CA LEU A 392 20.24 16.98 -21.19
C LEU A 392 18.81 16.52 -21.47
N VAL A 393 18.54 15.97 -22.65
CA VAL A 393 17.32 15.18 -22.90
C VAL A 393 17.70 13.71 -22.97
N ARG A 394 17.10 12.86 -22.13
CA ARG A 394 17.26 11.40 -22.23
C ARG A 394 16.15 10.84 -23.12
N VAL A 395 16.51 10.44 -24.33
CA VAL A 395 15.58 9.86 -25.32
C VAL A 395 15.24 8.43 -24.90
N ARG A 396 13.96 8.06 -25.00
CA ARG A 396 13.48 6.76 -24.49
C ARG A 396 13.52 5.69 -25.57
N GLU A 397 13.07 6.05 -26.77
CA GLU A 397 12.98 5.13 -27.90
C GLU A 397 13.12 5.85 -29.25
N ALA A 398 13.25 5.08 -30.34
CA ALA A 398 13.38 5.65 -31.69
C ALA A 398 12.16 6.49 -32.12
N GLY A 399 10.96 6.14 -31.63
CA GLY A 399 9.71 6.87 -31.93
C GLY A 399 9.67 8.30 -31.37
N ASP A 400 10.52 8.61 -30.40
CA ASP A 400 10.64 9.94 -29.80
C ASP A 400 11.42 10.94 -30.67
N ILE A 401 12.10 10.48 -31.72
CA ILE A 401 12.85 11.32 -32.66
C ILE A 401 12.04 11.44 -33.95
N GLN A 402 11.42 12.61 -34.19
CA GLN A 402 10.56 12.81 -35.36
C GLN A 402 11.12 13.90 -36.26
N ARG A 403 11.18 13.64 -37.57
CA ARG A 403 11.58 14.62 -38.57
C ARG A 403 10.43 15.59 -38.88
N LEU A 404 10.76 16.88 -39.02
CA LEU A 404 9.81 17.97 -39.29
C LEU A 404 9.69 18.29 -40.78
#